data_AF-A0A9P7AUG6-F1
#
_entry.id   AF-A0A9P7AUG6-F1
#
_cell.length_a   1.000
_cell.length_b   1.000
_cell.length_c   1.000
_cell.angle_alpha   90.00
_cell.angle_beta   90.00
_cell.angle_gamma   90.00
#
_symmetry.space_group_name_H-M   'P 1'
#
loop_
_entity.id
_entity.type
_entity.pdbx_description
1 polymer ?
#
loop_
_entity_poly.entity_id
_entity_poly.type
_entity_poly.pdbx_seq_one_letter_code
_entity_poly.pdbx_strand_id
1 'polypeptide(L)'
;MQHLTSPAGSRARLPKQIQRALPVYIVLIFVLILFANFDSFISGGKAAKNKRDVPRRSHKLLHAVPPKGARFPRKIWQTWKVGAMDFEERDLTTARTWTVKNPGHRYEVLTDNNDMAYVETHFGLEGVNRPDIVEMYSAVTAKIIKADILRYLIMYVEGGVYADIDVEDLKPVDRWIPDRYDEADVDAVISVEIDEPEFKDHPILGKKSMSFCQWTFLSKPGLPVFLKLVENIIDWLNDLSEKQSVPISDLKLDFDEVISGTGPSAFTNAVLEAMSDNTGKQVTWDTFHNMAESKLVGGFLVLTVEAFAAGQGHSDSGNHNARTALVKHHYHASMWPTNHPRYSHPIYGEVERCNWDLDCIRLWDANKASFDALSPEERAVRLALAEADVQRLALMPKEAPVVFPQQPIFPDQPLFPDQQKPMFPPADLQPISPPTDPQPASPPIVAPLPMFPPAADAEPPQLMVFASNTQLEADAQPQAAPMFPPVADAQQQPQPDANGQPLLGVDGLS
;
A
#
# COMPACT_ATOMS: atom_id res chain seq x y z
N MET A 1 42.98 -6.76 103.34
CA MET A 1 42.11 -6.85 102.15
C MET A 1 43.04 -7.09 100.96
N GLN A 2 42.90 -8.07 100.08
CA GLN A 2 41.79 -8.94 99.69
C GLN A 2 42.30 -10.39 99.60
N HIS A 3 41.40 -11.36 99.76
CA HIS A 3 41.59 -12.73 99.27
C HIS A 3 40.49 -13.01 98.25
N LEU A 4 40.85 -13.66 97.15
CA LEU A 4 39.92 -14.29 96.22
C LEU A 4 40.40 -15.70 95.93
N THR A 5 39.44 -16.62 95.92
CA THR A 5 39.51 -18.00 95.47
C THR A 5 38.57 -18.21 94.26
N SER A 6 38.80 -19.29 93.52
CA SER A 6 37.90 -19.93 92.52
C SER A 6 38.54 -21.27 92.07
N PRO A 7 37.89 -22.20 91.31
CA PRO A 7 36.46 -22.46 91.05
C PRO A 7 36.07 -23.99 90.90
N ALA A 8 34.79 -24.29 90.60
CA ALA A 8 34.25 -25.53 89.99
C ALA A 8 33.39 -25.18 88.74
N GLY A 9 33.21 -26.09 87.76
CA GLY A 9 32.84 -25.77 86.35
C GLY A 9 31.36 -25.87 85.88
N SER A 10 31.06 -25.29 84.69
CA SER A 10 30.17 -25.79 83.61
C SER A 10 29.88 -24.73 82.51
N ARG A 11 29.66 -25.20 81.26
CA ARG A 11 29.31 -24.50 79.98
C ARG A 11 30.38 -23.55 79.39
N ALA A 12 31.13 -24.06 78.41
CA ALA A 12 32.13 -23.31 77.65
C ALA A 12 31.48 -22.20 76.80
N ARG A 13 31.49 -20.97 77.30
CA ARG A 13 31.23 -19.76 76.50
C ARG A 13 32.46 -19.46 75.64
N LEU A 14 32.25 -19.27 74.34
CA LEU A 14 33.29 -18.80 73.42
C LEU A 14 33.89 -17.46 73.92
N PRO A 15 35.21 -17.28 73.87
CA PRO A 15 35.88 -16.07 74.33
C PRO A 15 35.27 -14.79 73.76
N LYS A 16 35.10 -13.75 74.58
CA LYS A 16 34.47 -12.46 74.19
C LYS A 16 35.18 -11.75 73.03
N GLN A 17 36.47 -12.02 72.80
CA GLN A 17 37.19 -11.54 71.62
C GLN A 17 36.70 -12.19 70.33
N ILE A 18 36.42 -13.49 70.36
CA ILE A 18 35.89 -14.23 69.21
C ILE A 18 34.46 -13.79 68.91
N GLN A 19 33.63 -13.54 69.95
CA GLN A 19 32.28 -13.02 69.76
C GLN A 19 32.23 -11.60 69.16
N ARG A 20 33.24 -10.77 69.41
CA ARG A 20 33.34 -9.42 68.85
C ARG A 20 33.94 -9.40 67.45
N ALA A 21 34.79 -10.36 67.12
CA ALA A 21 35.42 -10.45 65.80
C ALA A 21 34.58 -11.25 64.78
N LEU A 22 33.69 -12.13 65.24
CA LEU A 22 32.83 -12.96 64.38
C LEU A 22 32.02 -12.14 63.35
N PRO A 23 31.36 -11.02 63.71
CA PRO A 23 30.60 -10.23 62.74
C PRO A 23 31.52 -9.59 61.68
N VAL A 24 32.72 -9.17 62.08
CA VAL A 24 33.71 -8.58 61.17
C VAL A 24 34.21 -9.62 60.18
N TYR A 25 34.48 -10.85 60.64
CA TYR A 25 34.87 -11.93 59.74
C TYR A 25 33.72 -12.38 58.82
N ILE A 26 32.47 -12.39 59.28
CA ILE A 26 31.31 -12.69 58.42
C ILE A 26 31.14 -11.63 57.34
N VAL A 27 31.29 -10.34 57.67
CA VAL A 27 31.25 -9.25 56.69
C VAL A 27 32.42 -9.35 55.70
N LEU A 28 33.63 -9.63 56.18
CA LEU A 28 34.79 -9.84 55.30
C LEU A 28 34.61 -11.05 54.37
N ILE A 29 34.00 -12.13 54.84
CA ILE A 29 33.65 -13.29 54.01
C ILE A 29 32.60 -12.91 52.96
N PHE A 30 31.57 -12.14 53.32
CA PHE A 30 30.56 -11.68 52.36
C PHE A 30 31.14 -10.74 51.30
N VAL A 31 32.04 -9.83 51.70
CA VAL A 31 32.76 -8.94 50.78
C VAL A 31 33.69 -9.75 49.87
N LEU A 32 34.41 -10.75 50.40
CA LEU A 32 35.23 -11.66 49.60
C LEU A 32 34.40 -12.49 48.61
N ILE A 33 33.22 -12.95 49.01
CA ILE A 33 32.30 -13.67 48.11
C ILE A 33 31.79 -12.71 47.02
N LEU A 34 31.44 -11.47 47.36
CA LEU A 34 31.03 -10.48 46.36
C LEU A 34 32.17 -10.15 45.39
N PHE A 35 33.40 -9.94 45.86
CA PHE A 35 34.58 -9.72 45.00
C PHE A 35 34.93 -10.96 44.16
N ALA A 36 34.83 -12.17 44.72
CA ALA A 36 35.07 -13.41 43.98
C ALA A 36 34.02 -13.69 42.90
N ASN A 37 32.79 -13.19 43.08
CA ASN A 37 31.72 -13.30 42.08
C ASN A 37 31.60 -12.04 41.20
N PHE A 38 32.38 -10.98 41.46
CA PHE A 38 32.34 -9.73 40.70
C PHE A 38 32.91 -9.91 39.28
N ASP A 39 33.97 -10.72 39.12
CA ASP A 39 34.54 -11.12 37.82
C ASP A 39 33.59 -12.01 36.99
N SER A 40 32.55 -12.59 37.60
CA SER A 40 31.50 -13.34 36.87
C SER A 40 30.34 -12.45 36.39
N PHE A 41 30.24 -11.21 36.87
CA PHE A 41 29.13 -10.31 36.57
C PHE A 41 29.53 -9.14 35.66
N ILE A 42 30.80 -8.71 35.65
CA ILE A 42 31.27 -7.59 34.84
C ILE A 42 32.48 -8.03 34.01
N SER A 43 32.19 -8.47 32.78
CA SER A 43 33.13 -8.48 31.66
C SER A 43 34.22 -9.57 31.65
N GLY A 44 34.32 -10.26 30.51
CA GLY A 44 35.64 -10.57 29.99
C GLY A 44 36.01 -12.05 29.89
N GLY A 45 35.31 -12.75 29.00
CA GLY A 45 35.95 -13.45 27.88
C GLY A 45 37.11 -14.43 28.15
N LYS A 46 36.88 -15.70 27.80
CA LYS A 46 37.60 -16.47 26.74
C LYS A 46 37.58 -17.99 26.98
N ALA A 47 37.33 -18.73 25.89
CA ALA A 47 37.58 -20.16 25.62
C ALA A 47 36.63 -21.18 26.29
N ALA A 48 36.09 -22.20 25.63
CA ALA A 48 36.69 -23.02 24.57
C ALA A 48 35.71 -23.47 23.48
N LYS A 49 36.30 -23.67 22.29
CA LYS A 49 35.70 -24.03 21.01
C LYS A 49 35.02 -25.40 21.06
N ASN A 50 33.73 -25.44 20.75
CA ASN A 50 33.15 -26.51 19.96
C ASN A 50 32.40 -25.87 18.79
N LYS A 51 33.07 -25.83 17.63
CA LYS A 51 32.47 -25.40 16.37
C LYS A 51 31.37 -26.38 16.00
N ARG A 52 30.13 -26.05 16.34
CA ARG A 52 29.02 -26.32 15.43
C ARG A 52 28.90 -25.05 14.60
N ASP A 53 29.22 -25.17 13.32
CA ASP A 53 29.11 -24.07 12.36
C ASP A 53 27.64 -23.65 12.26
N VAL A 54 27.24 -22.66 13.06
CA VAL A 54 25.99 -21.92 12.88
C VAL A 54 26.23 -20.96 11.71
N PRO A 55 25.40 -20.94 10.66
CA PRO A 55 25.69 -20.15 9.48
C PRO A 55 25.74 -18.66 9.86
N ARG A 56 26.84 -18.03 9.46
CA ARG A 56 27.18 -16.61 9.54
C ARG A 56 26.23 -15.76 8.65
N ARG A 57 24.92 -15.90 8.85
CA ARG A 57 23.86 -15.33 7.99
C ARG A 57 23.37 -13.97 8.48
N SER A 58 23.37 -13.75 9.81
CA SER A 58 22.88 -12.54 10.48
C SER A 58 23.55 -11.25 10.02
N HIS A 59 24.89 -11.21 10.01
CA HIS A 59 25.65 -10.05 9.53
C HIS A 59 25.57 -9.81 8.01
N LYS A 60 25.11 -10.80 7.23
CA LYS A 60 25.09 -10.69 5.77
C LYS A 60 23.87 -9.90 5.30
N LEU A 61 22.74 -9.94 6.02
CA LEU A 61 21.49 -9.30 5.55
C LEU A 61 21.44 -7.79 5.81
N LEU A 62 21.93 -7.32 6.98
CA LEU A 62 21.95 -5.90 7.38
C LEU A 62 22.63 -4.97 6.35
N HIS A 63 23.52 -5.52 5.51
CA HIS A 63 24.23 -4.78 4.46
C HIS A 63 24.21 -5.49 3.09
N ALA A 64 23.35 -6.48 2.88
CA ALA A 64 23.23 -7.13 1.58
C ALA A 64 22.40 -6.26 0.65
N VAL A 65 23.04 -5.27 0.04
CA VAL A 65 22.59 -4.80 -1.28
C VAL A 65 22.55 -6.04 -2.19
N PRO A 66 21.46 -6.28 -2.93
CA PRO A 66 21.39 -7.40 -3.86
C PRO A 66 22.64 -7.40 -4.74
N PRO A 67 23.34 -8.54 -4.89
CA PRO A 67 24.49 -8.58 -5.80
C PRO A 67 24.03 -8.20 -7.21
N LYS A 68 24.85 -7.43 -7.92
CA LYS A 68 24.54 -7.01 -9.29
C LYS A 68 24.18 -8.22 -10.16
N GLY A 69 23.01 -8.20 -10.80
CA GLY A 69 22.47 -9.34 -11.56
C GLY A 69 21.72 -10.40 -10.74
N ALA A 70 21.42 -10.13 -9.46
CA ALA A 70 20.48 -10.95 -8.70
C ALA A 70 19.10 -10.93 -9.38
N ARG A 71 18.47 -12.10 -9.48
CA ARG A 71 17.12 -12.26 -10.02
C ARG A 71 16.06 -12.07 -8.95
N PHE A 72 14.85 -11.71 -9.37
CA PHE A 72 13.72 -11.69 -8.45
C PHE A 72 13.41 -13.09 -7.91
N PRO A 73 13.20 -13.24 -6.59
CA PRO A 73 12.71 -14.49 -6.01
C PRO A 73 11.36 -14.88 -6.62
N ARG A 74 11.22 -16.14 -7.05
CA ARG A 74 9.93 -16.68 -7.52
C ARG A 74 9.04 -17.07 -6.34
N LYS A 75 8.73 -16.10 -5.49
CA LYS A 75 7.86 -16.23 -4.31
C LYS A 75 6.74 -15.21 -4.39
N ILE A 76 5.53 -15.62 -4.02
CA ILE A 76 4.36 -14.75 -3.93
C ILE A 76 3.87 -14.83 -2.49
N TRP A 77 3.79 -13.68 -1.85
CA TRP A 77 3.36 -13.49 -0.49
C TRP A 77 2.01 -12.78 -0.45
N GLN A 78 1.11 -13.33 0.35
CA GLN A 78 -0.04 -12.60 0.85
C GLN A 78 -0.08 -12.71 2.38
N THR A 79 -0.81 -11.82 3.04
CA THR A 79 -1.06 -11.89 4.47
C THR A 79 -2.55 -11.88 4.72
N TRP A 80 -3.04 -12.76 5.59
CA TRP A 80 -4.46 -12.78 5.92
C TRP A 80 -4.75 -13.29 7.33
N LYS A 81 -6.02 -13.33 7.73
CA LYS A 81 -6.41 -13.78 9.06
C LYS A 81 -6.18 -15.29 9.25
N VAL A 82 -6.37 -16.06 8.19
CA VAL A 82 -6.36 -17.53 8.18
C VAL A 82 -5.50 -18.07 7.04
N GLY A 83 -5.19 -19.38 7.08
CA GLY A 83 -4.41 -20.03 6.04
C GLY A 83 -5.21 -20.33 4.77
N ALA A 84 -4.50 -20.67 3.69
CA ALA A 84 -5.09 -20.89 2.37
C ALA A 84 -6.18 -21.98 2.30
N MET A 85 -6.19 -22.93 3.25
CA MET A 85 -7.20 -23.99 3.34
C MET A 85 -8.53 -23.49 3.92
N ASP A 86 -8.51 -22.38 4.66
CA ASP A 86 -9.65 -21.84 5.40
C ASP A 86 -10.15 -20.52 4.79
N PHE A 87 -9.66 -20.13 3.62
CA PHE A 87 -10.11 -18.93 2.91
C PHE A 87 -11.60 -19.00 2.57
N GLU A 88 -12.29 -17.87 2.77
CA GLU A 88 -13.61 -17.66 2.21
C GLU A 88 -13.54 -17.62 0.68
N GLU A 89 -14.66 -17.89 0.00
CA GLU A 89 -14.71 -18.02 -1.47
C GLU A 89 -14.15 -16.78 -2.19
N ARG A 90 -14.43 -15.59 -1.67
CA ARG A 90 -13.92 -14.32 -2.19
C ARG A 90 -12.39 -14.29 -2.19
N ASP A 91 -11.79 -14.51 -1.02
CA ASP A 91 -10.34 -14.43 -0.82
C ASP A 91 -9.62 -15.55 -1.59
N LEU A 92 -10.22 -16.75 -1.61
CA LEU A 92 -9.72 -17.90 -2.36
C LEU A 92 -9.72 -17.66 -3.87
N THR A 93 -10.77 -17.02 -4.40
CA THR A 93 -10.87 -16.70 -5.83
C THR A 93 -9.73 -15.79 -6.26
N THR A 94 -9.47 -14.76 -5.45
CA THR A 94 -8.39 -13.81 -5.67
C THR A 94 -7.02 -14.48 -5.54
N ALA A 95 -6.74 -15.18 -4.43
CA ALA A 95 -5.49 -15.91 -4.20
C ALA A 95 -5.17 -16.95 -5.29
N ARG A 96 -6.18 -17.65 -5.82
CA ARG A 96 -6.01 -18.63 -6.90
C ARG A 96 -5.46 -18.02 -8.18
N THR A 97 -5.77 -16.76 -8.48
CA THR A 97 -5.29 -16.13 -9.71
C THR A 97 -3.77 -16.07 -9.77
N TRP A 98 -3.11 -15.78 -8.63
CA TRP A 98 -1.66 -15.77 -8.49
C TRP A 98 -1.03 -17.13 -8.79
N THR A 99 -1.56 -18.19 -8.20
CA THR A 99 -1.02 -19.55 -8.39
C THR A 99 -1.25 -20.09 -9.79
N VAL A 100 -2.41 -19.80 -10.39
CA VAL A 100 -2.75 -20.24 -11.76
C VAL A 100 -1.91 -19.53 -12.81
N LYS A 101 -1.71 -18.22 -12.67
CA LYS A 101 -0.95 -17.43 -13.65
C LYS A 101 0.56 -17.59 -13.49
N ASN A 102 1.02 -17.95 -12.30
CA ASN A 102 2.44 -18.06 -11.98
C ASN A 102 2.81 -19.47 -11.45
N PRO A 103 2.64 -20.53 -12.24
CA PRO A 103 2.85 -21.92 -11.79
C PRO A 103 4.29 -22.23 -11.36
N GLY A 104 5.26 -21.40 -11.77
CA GLY A 104 6.65 -21.48 -11.35
C GLY A 104 7.00 -20.73 -10.06
N HIS A 105 6.02 -20.10 -9.40
CA HIS A 105 6.22 -19.35 -8.16
C HIS A 105 5.73 -20.15 -6.94
N ARG A 106 6.47 -20.06 -5.84
CA ARG A 106 6.01 -20.56 -4.54
C ARG A 106 5.04 -19.56 -3.93
N TYR A 107 3.83 -20.00 -3.64
CA TYR A 107 2.81 -19.19 -2.96
C TYR A 107 2.86 -19.42 -1.44
N GLU A 108 2.86 -18.34 -0.68
CA GLU A 108 2.86 -18.36 0.78
C GLU A 108 1.91 -17.33 1.37
N VAL A 109 1.33 -17.70 2.51
CA VAL A 109 0.42 -16.86 3.28
C VAL A 109 0.88 -16.85 4.72
N LEU A 110 1.20 -15.66 5.24
CA LEU A 110 1.32 -15.45 6.67
C LEU A 110 -0.03 -15.08 7.26
N THR A 111 -0.24 -15.53 8.49
CA THR A 111 -1.52 -15.47 9.20
C THR A 111 -1.39 -14.79 10.54
N ASP A 112 -2.50 -14.32 11.10
CA ASP A 112 -2.58 -13.82 12.49
C ASP A 112 -1.99 -14.80 13.53
N ASN A 113 -1.91 -16.10 13.21
CA ASN A 113 -1.40 -17.14 14.13
C ASN A 113 0.10 -17.43 14.00
N ASN A 114 0.77 -16.95 12.95
CA ASN A 114 2.18 -17.27 12.69
C ASN A 114 3.05 -16.07 12.31
N ASP A 115 2.47 -14.86 12.26
CA ASP A 115 3.18 -13.62 11.97
C ASP A 115 4.29 -13.34 13.01
N MET A 116 4.01 -13.47 14.31
CA MET A 116 4.97 -13.26 15.38
C MET A 116 6.15 -14.22 15.28
N ALA A 117 5.88 -15.50 15.03
CA ALA A 117 6.91 -16.51 14.89
C ALA A 117 7.84 -16.22 13.69
N TYR A 118 7.26 -15.70 12.58
CA TYR A 118 8.05 -15.24 11.43
C TYR A 118 8.95 -14.06 11.82
N VAL A 119 8.40 -13.04 12.48
CA VAL A 119 9.17 -11.85 12.90
C VAL A 119 10.28 -12.22 13.89
N GLU A 120 10.00 -13.05 14.90
CA GLU A 120 10.99 -13.53 15.87
C GLU A 120 12.11 -14.33 15.18
N THR A 121 11.76 -15.21 14.24
CA THR A 121 12.73 -16.04 13.51
C THR A 121 13.68 -15.18 12.68
N HIS A 122 13.15 -14.17 11.98
CA HIS A 122 13.92 -13.39 11.03
C HIS A 122 14.58 -12.14 11.63
N PHE A 123 14.01 -11.53 12.67
CA PHE A 123 14.52 -10.29 13.26
C PHE A 123 15.03 -10.47 14.69
N GLY A 124 14.80 -11.62 15.34
CA GLY A 124 15.39 -11.96 16.63
C GLY A 124 16.90 -12.16 16.57
N LEU A 125 17.49 -12.59 17.71
CA LEU A 125 18.94 -12.68 17.93
C LEU A 125 19.69 -13.52 16.87
N GLU A 126 19.07 -14.59 16.37
CA GLU A 126 19.66 -15.50 15.38
C GLU A 126 19.46 -15.02 13.92
N GLY A 127 18.53 -14.08 13.71
CA GLY A 127 18.18 -13.52 12.41
C GLY A 127 18.98 -12.25 12.09
N VAL A 128 18.29 -11.18 11.72
CA VAL A 128 18.85 -9.85 11.45
C VAL A 128 19.37 -9.19 12.75
N ASN A 129 19.02 -9.73 13.93
CA ASN A 129 19.39 -9.21 15.24
C ASN A 129 18.92 -7.77 15.44
N ARG A 130 17.62 -7.57 15.22
CA ARG A 130 16.85 -6.35 15.47
C ARG A 130 15.73 -6.63 16.48
N PRO A 131 16.09 -6.86 17.76
CA PRO A 131 15.10 -7.16 18.80
C PRO A 131 14.11 -6.02 19.02
N ASP A 132 14.48 -4.79 18.69
CA ASP A 132 13.60 -3.61 18.68
C ASP A 132 12.43 -3.74 17.70
N ILE A 133 12.65 -4.34 16.52
CA ILE A 133 11.57 -4.65 15.56
C ILE A 133 10.63 -5.72 16.15
N VAL A 134 11.18 -6.74 16.79
CA VAL A 134 10.40 -7.81 17.43
C VAL A 134 9.53 -7.25 18.56
N GLU A 135 10.11 -6.40 19.40
CA GLU A 135 9.41 -5.74 20.51
C GLU A 135 8.30 -4.82 20.01
N MET A 136 8.59 -3.94 19.04
CA MET A 136 7.59 -3.05 18.45
C MET A 136 6.46 -3.85 17.81
N TYR A 137 6.77 -4.85 16.97
CA TYR A 137 5.76 -5.64 16.28
C TYR A 137 4.85 -6.42 17.24
N SER A 138 5.39 -6.86 18.37
CA SER A 138 4.64 -7.47 19.47
C SER A 138 3.71 -6.48 20.18
N ALA A 139 4.17 -5.23 20.36
CA ALA A 139 3.40 -4.19 21.05
C ALA A 139 2.24 -3.64 20.21
N VAL A 140 2.35 -3.62 18.88
CA VAL A 140 1.28 -3.13 17.98
C VAL A 140 0.06 -4.05 18.05
N THR A 141 -1.11 -3.48 18.39
CA THR A 141 -2.39 -4.20 18.43
C THR A 141 -3.28 -3.94 17.22
N ALA A 142 -3.09 -2.80 16.55
CA ALA A 142 -3.85 -2.42 15.37
C ALA A 142 -3.50 -3.33 14.18
N LYS A 143 -4.46 -4.14 13.73
CA LYS A 143 -4.25 -5.16 12.68
C LYS A 143 -3.74 -4.57 11.37
N ILE A 144 -4.22 -3.39 10.97
CA ILE A 144 -3.78 -2.73 9.73
C ILE A 144 -2.31 -2.32 9.80
N ILE A 145 -1.87 -1.76 10.94
CA ILE A 145 -0.47 -1.40 11.18
C ILE A 145 0.41 -2.65 11.17
N LYS A 146 -0.03 -3.76 11.81
CA LYS A 146 0.72 -5.03 11.74
C LYS A 146 0.85 -5.52 10.30
N ALA A 147 -0.22 -5.47 9.50
CA ALA A 147 -0.18 -5.90 8.10
C ALA A 147 0.79 -5.05 7.26
N ASP A 148 0.75 -3.73 7.42
CA ASP A 148 1.67 -2.80 6.75
C ASP A 148 3.14 -3.08 7.13
N ILE A 149 3.44 -3.24 8.42
CA ILE A 149 4.80 -3.56 8.86
C ILE A 149 5.23 -4.93 8.33
N LEU A 150 4.38 -5.94 8.45
CA LEU A 150 4.71 -7.32 8.09
C LEU A 150 5.08 -7.43 6.61
N ARG A 151 4.40 -6.72 5.71
CA ARG A 151 4.77 -6.73 4.28
C ARG A 151 6.17 -6.15 4.04
N TYR A 152 6.56 -5.09 4.73
CA TYR A 152 7.92 -4.53 4.61
C TYR A 152 8.96 -5.51 5.15
N LEU A 153 8.67 -6.18 6.27
CA LEU A 153 9.56 -7.18 6.86
C LEU A 153 9.73 -8.40 5.94
N ILE A 154 8.66 -8.90 5.32
CA ILE A 154 8.71 -9.97 4.31
C ILE A 154 9.61 -9.54 3.15
N MET A 155 9.36 -8.35 2.62
CA MET A 155 10.03 -7.88 1.39
C MET A 155 11.50 -7.55 1.63
N TYR A 156 11.87 -7.12 2.83
CA TYR A 156 13.26 -7.00 3.25
C TYR A 156 13.97 -8.37 3.31
N VAL A 157 13.34 -9.38 3.92
CA VAL A 157 14.02 -10.67 4.17
C VAL A 157 14.06 -11.55 2.93
N GLU A 158 12.94 -11.62 2.22
CA GLU A 158 12.69 -12.65 1.22
C GLU A 158 12.52 -12.08 -0.18
N GLY A 159 11.99 -10.86 -0.32
CA GLY A 159 11.61 -10.29 -1.60
C GLY A 159 10.57 -11.16 -2.33
N GLY A 160 10.60 -11.10 -3.66
CA GLY A 160 9.57 -11.69 -4.52
C GLY A 160 8.41 -10.73 -4.69
N VAL A 161 7.20 -11.26 -4.83
CA VAL A 161 5.96 -10.46 -4.93
C VAL A 161 5.28 -10.44 -3.58
N TYR A 162 4.84 -9.27 -3.16
CA TYR A 162 3.80 -9.12 -2.15
C TYR A 162 2.53 -8.60 -2.81
N ALA A 163 1.38 -9.11 -2.37
CA ALA A 163 0.07 -8.59 -2.70
C ALA A 163 -0.90 -8.73 -1.52
N ASP A 164 -1.76 -7.74 -1.29
CA ASP A 164 -2.89 -7.87 -0.36
C ASP A 164 -3.83 -9.01 -0.82
N ILE A 165 -4.60 -9.59 0.12
CA ILE A 165 -5.42 -10.78 -0.16
C ILE A 165 -6.52 -10.54 -1.20
N ASP A 166 -6.97 -9.29 -1.30
CA ASP A 166 -8.03 -8.80 -2.18
C ASP A 166 -7.49 -8.25 -3.51
N VAL A 167 -6.24 -8.57 -3.85
CA VAL A 167 -5.62 -8.26 -5.14
C VAL A 167 -5.63 -9.46 -6.08
N GLU A 168 -6.33 -9.32 -7.19
CA GLU A 168 -6.39 -10.30 -8.26
C GLU A 168 -5.22 -10.09 -9.23
N ASP A 169 -4.47 -11.16 -9.52
CA ASP A 169 -3.48 -11.14 -10.58
C ASP A 169 -4.19 -11.20 -11.94
N LEU A 170 -4.03 -10.19 -12.80
CA LEU A 170 -4.58 -10.19 -14.16
C LEU A 170 -3.57 -10.72 -15.18
N LYS A 171 -2.26 -10.52 -14.94
CA LYS A 171 -1.17 -10.86 -15.87
C LYS A 171 0.04 -11.40 -15.09
N PRO A 172 0.63 -12.52 -15.57
CA PRO A 172 1.75 -13.15 -14.86
C PRO A 172 2.89 -12.18 -14.58
N VAL A 173 3.58 -12.40 -13.45
CA VAL A 173 4.64 -11.54 -12.91
C VAL A 173 5.78 -11.33 -13.92
N ASP A 174 6.04 -12.32 -14.78
CA ASP A 174 7.03 -12.23 -15.87
C ASP A 174 6.71 -11.09 -16.88
N ARG A 175 5.52 -10.46 -16.83
CA ARG A 175 5.14 -9.29 -17.65
C ARG A 175 5.29 -7.94 -16.95
N TRP A 176 5.67 -7.92 -15.68
CA TRP A 176 5.72 -6.68 -14.89
C TRP A 176 6.90 -5.79 -15.25
N ILE A 177 7.95 -6.36 -15.84
CA ILE A 177 9.11 -5.62 -16.36
C ILE A 177 8.98 -5.58 -17.90
N PRO A 178 8.69 -4.42 -18.49
CA PRO A 178 8.61 -4.30 -19.95
C PRO A 178 9.97 -4.61 -20.61
N ASP A 179 9.96 -5.22 -21.79
CA ASP A 179 11.15 -5.67 -22.55
C ASP A 179 12.22 -4.58 -22.80
N ARG A 180 11.87 -3.30 -22.64
CA ARG A 180 12.80 -2.17 -22.76
C ARG A 180 13.71 -1.97 -21.54
N TYR A 181 13.47 -2.70 -20.45
CA TYR A 181 14.32 -2.70 -19.24
C TYR A 181 14.99 -4.06 -19.07
N ASP A 182 16.22 -4.04 -18.55
CA ASP A 182 16.91 -5.25 -18.09
C ASP A 182 16.55 -5.50 -16.61
N GLU A 183 16.06 -6.71 -16.29
CA GLU A 183 15.78 -7.16 -14.91
C GLU A 183 16.99 -6.94 -13.99
N ALA A 184 18.22 -7.05 -14.53
CA ALA A 184 19.44 -6.87 -13.77
C ALA A 184 19.57 -5.45 -13.16
N ASP A 185 18.96 -4.45 -13.79
CA ASP A 185 18.99 -3.03 -13.38
C ASP A 185 17.79 -2.63 -12.51
N VAL A 186 16.81 -3.53 -12.34
CA VAL A 186 15.60 -3.29 -11.54
C VAL A 186 15.70 -4.01 -10.21
N ASP A 187 15.64 -3.28 -9.11
CA ASP A 187 15.66 -3.83 -7.75
C ASP A 187 14.25 -3.99 -7.16
N ALA A 188 13.33 -3.10 -7.53
CA ALA A 188 11.92 -3.20 -7.19
C ALA A 188 11.02 -2.72 -8.34
N VAL A 189 9.84 -3.31 -8.46
CA VAL A 189 8.76 -2.86 -9.33
C VAL A 189 7.60 -2.41 -8.46
N ILE A 190 7.21 -1.15 -8.63
CA ILE A 190 6.10 -0.50 -7.94
C ILE A 190 5.22 0.22 -8.98
N SER A 191 4.08 0.75 -8.57
CA SER A 191 3.18 1.52 -9.45
C SER A 191 2.72 2.76 -8.72
N VAL A 192 2.37 3.81 -9.47
CA VAL A 192 1.61 4.94 -8.92
C VAL A 192 0.20 4.48 -8.56
N GLU A 193 -0.32 4.86 -7.40
CA GLU A 193 -1.70 4.58 -6.99
C GLU A 193 -2.60 5.80 -7.15
N ILE A 194 -2.13 6.95 -6.66
CA ILE A 194 -2.84 8.23 -6.70
C ILE A 194 -1.87 9.29 -7.21
N ASP A 195 -2.30 10.05 -8.23
CA ASP A 195 -1.55 11.15 -8.83
C ASP A 195 -2.45 12.36 -9.04
N GLU A 196 -2.68 13.08 -7.95
CA GLU A 196 -3.56 14.25 -7.86
C GLU A 196 -2.83 15.41 -7.13
N PRO A 197 -1.65 15.86 -7.63
CA PRO A 197 -0.79 16.81 -6.94
C PRO A 197 -1.44 18.18 -6.70
N GLU A 198 -2.51 18.54 -7.42
CA GLU A 198 -3.31 19.74 -7.17
C GLU A 198 -3.88 19.80 -5.74
N PHE A 199 -4.09 18.67 -5.09
CA PHE A 199 -4.63 18.59 -3.73
C PHE A 199 -3.56 18.45 -2.65
N LYS A 200 -2.26 18.54 -2.98
CA LYS A 200 -1.17 18.34 -2.01
C LYS A 200 -1.28 19.21 -0.74
N ASP A 201 -1.84 20.41 -0.87
CA ASP A 201 -2.02 21.37 0.22
C ASP A 201 -3.42 21.30 0.86
N HIS A 202 -4.30 20.41 0.38
CA HIS A 202 -5.63 20.21 0.94
C HIS A 202 -5.52 19.53 2.32
N PRO A 203 -6.22 20.01 3.36
CA PRO A 203 -6.02 19.55 4.74
C PRO A 203 -6.33 18.07 4.98
N ILE A 204 -7.32 17.50 4.27
CA ILE A 204 -7.71 16.08 4.38
C ILE A 204 -7.08 15.21 3.29
N LEU A 205 -7.10 15.67 2.03
CA LEU A 205 -6.65 14.89 0.88
C LEU A 205 -5.15 14.94 0.62
N GLY A 206 -4.45 16.01 1.03
CA GLY A 206 -3.07 16.27 0.58
C GLY A 206 -2.06 15.22 1.00
N LYS A 207 -2.27 14.58 2.17
CA LYS A 207 -1.39 13.48 2.63
C LYS A 207 -1.43 12.27 1.71
N LYS A 208 -2.51 12.07 0.95
CA LYS A 208 -2.77 10.88 0.13
C LYS A 208 -2.93 11.20 -1.36
N SER A 209 -2.70 12.43 -1.77
CA SER A 209 -2.92 12.86 -3.16
C SER A 209 -1.78 12.45 -4.11
N MET A 210 -0.67 11.96 -3.56
CA MET A 210 0.53 11.57 -4.29
C MET A 210 1.08 10.31 -3.63
N SER A 211 0.77 9.14 -4.17
CA SER A 211 1.20 7.89 -3.56
C SER A 211 1.54 6.79 -4.55
N PHE A 212 2.62 6.06 -4.24
CA PHE A 212 2.86 4.73 -4.81
C PHE A 212 1.97 3.69 -4.15
N CYS A 213 1.60 2.68 -4.93
CA CYS A 213 0.89 1.50 -4.49
C CYS A 213 1.75 0.72 -3.49
N GLN A 214 1.24 0.58 -2.26
CA GLN A 214 1.88 -0.18 -1.19
C GLN A 214 1.24 -1.55 -0.92
N TRP A 215 0.14 -1.87 -1.59
CA TRP A 215 -0.60 -3.12 -1.41
C TRP A 215 -0.18 -4.17 -2.44
N THR A 216 0.67 -3.83 -3.41
CA THR A 216 1.32 -4.77 -4.33
C THR A 216 2.64 -4.23 -4.85
N PHE A 217 3.71 -5.01 -4.74
CA PHE A 217 5.00 -4.71 -5.36
C PHE A 217 5.90 -5.95 -5.45
N LEU A 218 6.90 -5.88 -6.32
CA LEU A 218 7.91 -6.90 -6.54
C LEU A 218 9.27 -6.36 -6.11
N SER A 219 10.07 -7.11 -5.35
CA SER A 219 11.41 -6.66 -4.96
C SER A 219 12.43 -7.80 -4.88
N LYS A 220 13.71 -7.44 -5.01
CA LYS A 220 14.80 -8.29 -4.51
C LYS A 220 14.84 -8.23 -2.98
N PRO A 221 15.37 -9.26 -2.29
CA PRO A 221 15.56 -9.22 -0.85
C PRO A 221 16.70 -8.26 -0.48
N GLY A 222 16.65 -7.72 0.73
CA GLY A 222 17.72 -6.92 1.33
C GLY A 222 17.71 -5.44 0.96
N LEU A 223 16.66 -4.94 0.28
CA LEU A 223 16.60 -3.52 -0.07
C LEU A 223 16.51 -2.64 1.18
N PRO A 224 17.44 -1.68 1.39
CA PRO A 224 17.46 -0.85 2.59
C PRO A 224 16.17 -0.04 2.83
N VAL A 225 15.44 0.32 1.76
CA VAL A 225 14.20 1.09 1.83
C VAL A 225 13.16 0.46 2.77
N PHE A 226 13.02 -0.87 2.77
CA PHE A 226 12.03 -1.53 3.61
C PHE A 226 12.41 -1.50 5.10
N LEU A 227 13.70 -1.67 5.41
CA LEU A 227 14.17 -1.58 6.79
C LEU A 227 14.11 -0.15 7.30
N LYS A 228 14.49 0.83 6.47
CA LYS A 228 14.41 2.25 6.78
C LYS A 228 12.96 2.69 7.02
N LEU A 229 12.02 2.20 6.22
CA LEU A 229 10.60 2.44 6.42
C LEU A 229 10.12 1.88 7.78
N VAL A 230 10.52 0.66 8.13
CA VAL A 230 10.19 0.07 9.45
C VAL A 230 10.81 0.88 10.60
N GLU A 231 12.03 1.37 10.46
CA GLU A 231 12.66 2.26 11.44
C GLU A 231 11.88 3.56 11.63
N ASN A 232 11.48 4.20 10.52
CA ASN A 232 10.66 5.42 10.56
C ASN A 232 9.30 5.15 11.25
N ILE A 233 8.72 3.95 11.05
CA ILE A 233 7.48 3.53 11.72
C ILE A 233 7.69 3.36 13.23
N ILE A 234 8.82 2.77 13.66
CA ILE A 234 9.17 2.65 15.09
C ILE A 234 9.23 4.04 15.72
N ASP A 235 9.96 4.98 15.10
CA ASP A 235 10.09 6.34 15.60
C ASP A 235 8.72 7.04 15.65
N TRP A 236 7.90 6.89 14.61
CA TRP A 236 6.55 7.44 14.56
C TRP A 236 5.63 6.88 15.66
N LEU A 237 5.66 5.57 15.92
CA LEU A 237 4.87 4.94 16.99
C LEU A 237 5.31 5.42 18.37
N ASN A 238 6.62 5.58 18.59
CA ASN A 238 7.15 6.11 19.85
C ASN A 238 6.71 7.57 20.05
N ASP A 239 6.83 8.41 19.02
CA ASP A 239 6.38 9.81 19.06
C ASP A 239 4.88 9.91 19.38
N LEU A 240 4.05 9.04 18.79
CA LEU A 240 2.62 9.00 19.09
C LEU A 240 2.34 8.51 20.51
N SER A 241 3.08 7.51 20.98
CA SER A 241 2.99 6.99 22.34
C SER A 241 3.27 8.10 23.36
N GLU A 242 4.29 8.93 23.12
CA GLU A 242 4.59 10.09 23.95
C GLU A 242 3.49 11.15 23.88
N LYS A 243 3.04 11.52 22.66
CA LYS A 243 2.01 12.55 22.44
C LYS A 243 0.67 12.18 23.08
N GLN A 244 0.26 10.92 22.98
CA GLN A 244 -0.98 10.42 23.56
C GLN A 244 -0.80 10.01 25.03
N SER A 245 0.44 9.92 25.52
CA SER A 245 0.79 9.46 26.88
C SER A 245 0.20 8.08 27.22
N VAL A 246 0.24 7.18 26.23
CA VAL A 246 -0.22 5.78 26.33
C VAL A 246 0.82 4.86 25.70
N PRO A 247 0.95 3.59 26.13
CA PRO A 247 1.84 2.64 25.45
C PRO A 247 1.39 2.38 24.00
N ILE A 248 2.32 1.90 23.15
CA ILE A 248 2.05 1.57 21.73
C ILE A 248 0.82 0.67 21.56
N SER A 249 0.61 -0.28 22.49
CA SER A 249 -0.53 -1.20 22.46
C SER A 249 -1.90 -0.54 22.54
N ASP A 250 -1.94 0.66 23.14
CA ASP A 250 -3.17 1.38 23.47
C ASP A 250 -3.40 2.59 22.55
N LEU A 251 -2.50 2.83 21.60
CA LEU A 251 -2.60 3.90 20.62
C LEU A 251 -3.94 3.86 19.88
N LYS A 252 -4.54 5.04 19.75
CA LYS A 252 -5.72 5.27 18.91
C LYS A 252 -5.29 6.08 17.71
N LEU A 253 -5.44 5.47 16.54
CA LEU A 253 -5.04 6.04 15.26
C LEU A 253 -6.28 6.36 14.45
N ASP A 254 -6.36 7.56 13.90
CA ASP A 254 -7.34 7.86 12.86
C ASP A 254 -6.89 7.33 11.48
N PHE A 255 -7.76 7.49 10.47
CA PHE A 255 -7.47 7.03 9.10
C PHE A 255 -6.20 7.68 8.52
N ASP A 256 -6.02 8.99 8.69
CA ASP A 256 -4.92 9.72 8.07
C ASP A 256 -3.59 9.42 8.77
N GLU A 257 -3.60 9.15 10.07
CA GLU A 257 -2.46 8.64 10.84
C GLU A 257 -2.01 7.27 10.34
N VAL A 258 -2.93 6.33 10.07
CA VAL A 258 -2.58 5.03 9.46
C VAL A 258 -1.93 5.23 8.09
N ILE A 259 -2.55 6.05 7.23
CA ILE A 259 -2.06 6.29 5.86
C ILE A 259 -0.67 6.97 5.85
N SER A 260 -0.44 7.91 6.76
CA SER A 260 0.81 8.68 6.81
C SER A 260 1.91 8.05 7.65
N GLY A 261 1.57 7.17 8.60
CA GLY A 261 2.50 6.51 9.50
C GLY A 261 3.07 5.22 8.93
N THR A 262 2.20 4.32 8.44
CA THR A 262 2.59 3.00 7.90
C THR A 262 2.14 2.76 6.48
N GLY A 263 1.15 3.54 6.05
CA GLY A 263 0.44 3.39 4.80
C GLY A 263 1.15 4.00 3.57
N PRO A 264 0.39 4.24 2.49
CA PRO A 264 0.97 4.56 1.18
C PRO A 264 1.83 5.83 1.20
N SER A 265 1.53 6.81 2.05
CA SER A 265 2.34 8.03 2.13
C SER A 265 3.70 7.78 2.79
N ALA A 266 3.74 6.96 3.85
CA ALA A 266 4.98 6.57 4.50
C ALA A 266 5.88 5.79 3.53
N PHE A 267 5.29 4.82 2.83
CA PHE A 267 5.96 4.04 1.79
C PHE A 267 6.50 4.94 0.67
N THR A 268 5.68 5.87 0.17
CA THR A 268 6.05 6.80 -0.90
C THR A 268 7.24 7.66 -0.51
N ASN A 269 7.22 8.24 0.69
CA ASN A 269 8.31 9.07 1.18
C ASN A 269 9.62 8.28 1.29
N ALA A 270 9.58 7.07 1.85
CA ALA A 270 10.76 6.21 1.97
C ALA A 270 11.34 5.81 0.60
N VAL A 271 10.47 5.53 -0.38
CA VAL A 271 10.90 5.20 -1.75
C VAL A 271 11.53 6.41 -2.46
N LEU A 272 10.93 7.59 -2.37
CA LEU A 272 11.50 8.81 -2.95
C LEU A 272 12.85 9.18 -2.33
N GLU A 273 12.99 9.00 -1.01
CA GLU A 273 14.26 9.15 -0.29
C GLU A 273 15.30 8.14 -0.81
N ALA A 274 14.92 6.85 -0.90
CA ALA A 274 15.82 5.80 -1.41
C ALA A 274 16.25 6.05 -2.86
N MET A 275 15.34 6.50 -3.73
CA MET A 275 15.68 6.90 -5.11
C MET A 275 16.65 8.09 -5.11
N SER A 276 16.44 9.06 -4.21
CA SER A 276 17.30 10.23 -4.11
C SER A 276 18.72 9.85 -3.70
N ASP A 277 18.85 8.98 -2.70
CA ASP A 277 20.12 8.45 -2.23
C ASP A 277 20.83 7.64 -3.32
N ASN A 278 20.10 6.75 -3.99
CA ASN A 278 20.66 5.88 -5.03
C ASN A 278 21.13 6.65 -6.26
N THR A 279 20.48 7.79 -6.58
CA THR A 279 20.85 8.62 -7.74
C THR A 279 21.80 9.77 -7.39
N GLY A 280 21.97 10.10 -6.11
CA GLY A 280 22.70 11.27 -5.65
C GLY A 280 22.05 12.60 -6.03
N LYS A 281 20.76 12.60 -6.38
CA LYS A 281 19.97 13.77 -6.78
C LYS A 281 18.62 13.72 -6.10
N GLN A 282 18.07 14.88 -5.74
CA GLN A 282 16.73 14.92 -5.18
C GLN A 282 15.69 14.43 -6.21
N VAL A 283 14.94 13.40 -5.85
CA VAL A 283 13.82 12.85 -6.61
C VAL A 283 12.52 13.26 -5.90
N THR A 284 11.65 13.98 -6.62
CA THR A 284 10.35 14.44 -6.11
C THR A 284 9.21 13.80 -6.90
N TRP A 285 7.97 13.95 -6.39
CA TRP A 285 6.77 13.45 -7.06
C TRP A 285 6.60 13.95 -8.49
N ASP A 286 7.12 15.13 -8.84
CA ASP A 286 7.10 15.66 -10.21
C ASP A 286 7.71 14.68 -11.23
N THR A 287 8.61 13.81 -10.78
CA THR A 287 9.19 12.74 -11.60
C THR A 287 8.14 11.71 -12.04
N PHE A 288 7.10 11.49 -11.23
CA PHE A 288 6.09 10.45 -11.40
C PHE A 288 4.69 10.98 -11.69
N HIS A 289 4.52 12.30 -11.72
CA HIS A 289 3.29 12.94 -12.17
C HIS A 289 3.07 12.75 -13.68
N ASN A 290 1.81 12.46 -14.06
CA ASN A 290 1.31 12.34 -15.42
C ASN A 290 2.16 11.41 -16.30
N MET A 291 2.42 10.21 -15.79
CA MET A 291 3.23 9.20 -16.47
C MET A 291 2.46 8.50 -17.59
N ALA A 292 2.84 8.75 -18.84
CA ALA A 292 2.38 7.96 -19.99
C ALA A 292 3.04 6.57 -20.09
N GLU A 293 4.23 6.40 -19.51
CA GLU A 293 4.97 5.14 -19.50
C GLU A 293 5.75 4.96 -18.20
N SER A 294 6.15 3.72 -17.90
CA SER A 294 6.95 3.42 -16.71
C SER A 294 8.32 4.11 -16.75
N LYS A 295 8.92 4.35 -15.56
CA LYS A 295 10.22 5.00 -15.38
C LYS A 295 11.10 4.17 -14.44
N LEU A 296 12.38 4.02 -14.76
CA LEU A 296 13.37 3.39 -13.88
C LEU A 296 14.22 4.48 -13.22
N VAL A 297 14.12 4.61 -11.89
CA VAL A 297 14.82 5.64 -11.12
C VAL A 297 15.44 4.99 -9.88
N GLY A 298 16.77 5.09 -9.72
CA GLY A 298 17.46 4.57 -8.53
C GLY A 298 17.22 3.08 -8.24
N GLY A 299 17.05 2.25 -9.26
CA GLY A 299 16.72 0.81 -9.11
C GLY A 299 15.22 0.50 -8.97
N PHE A 300 14.35 1.50 -8.91
CA PHE A 300 12.91 1.31 -8.83
C PHE A 300 12.26 1.51 -10.21
N LEU A 301 11.67 0.44 -10.75
CA LEU A 301 10.80 0.52 -11.91
C LEU A 301 9.39 0.92 -11.45
N VAL A 302 9.05 2.19 -11.68
CA VAL A 302 7.73 2.73 -11.37
C VAL A 302 6.84 2.60 -12.59
N LEU A 303 5.77 1.83 -12.46
CA LEU A 303 4.73 1.63 -13.47
C LEU A 303 3.67 2.73 -13.38
N THR A 304 2.91 2.92 -14.46
CA THR A 304 1.79 3.87 -14.51
C THR A 304 0.65 3.45 -13.56
N VAL A 305 -0.29 4.36 -13.31
CA VAL A 305 -1.46 4.10 -12.44
C VAL A 305 -2.26 2.90 -12.92
N GLU A 306 -2.51 2.81 -14.23
CA GLU A 306 -3.26 1.71 -14.86
C GLU A 306 -2.62 0.33 -14.63
N ALA A 307 -1.33 0.24 -14.27
CA ALA A 307 -0.67 -1.04 -14.09
C ALA A 307 -1.18 -1.81 -12.86
N PHE A 308 -1.17 -1.16 -11.69
CA PHE A 308 -1.69 -1.78 -10.47
C PHE A 308 -3.06 -1.22 -10.08
N ALA A 309 -3.23 0.10 -10.12
CA ALA A 309 -4.40 0.77 -9.58
C ALA A 309 -5.44 1.11 -10.67
N ALA A 310 -5.71 0.15 -11.56
CA ALA A 310 -6.60 0.34 -12.70
C ALA A 310 -8.07 0.57 -12.29
N GLY A 311 -8.79 1.41 -13.03
CA GLY A 311 -10.25 1.55 -12.88
C GLY A 311 -10.74 2.22 -11.60
N GLN A 312 -9.93 3.07 -10.97
CA GLN A 312 -10.32 3.87 -9.80
C GLN A 312 -11.15 5.11 -10.18
N GLY A 313 -11.15 5.51 -11.45
CA GLY A 313 -11.92 6.66 -11.95
C GLY A 313 -11.26 8.02 -11.70
N HIS A 314 -9.99 8.03 -11.29
CA HIS A 314 -9.12 9.21 -11.17
C HIS A 314 -7.70 8.86 -11.64
N SER A 315 -6.78 9.83 -11.62
CA SER A 315 -5.34 9.69 -11.92
C SER A 315 -5.03 8.91 -13.21
N ASP A 316 -5.85 9.08 -14.25
CA ASP A 316 -5.75 8.35 -15.53
C ASP A 316 -5.63 6.82 -15.37
N SER A 317 -6.31 6.26 -14.36
CA SER A 317 -6.27 4.83 -14.00
C SER A 317 -6.85 3.88 -15.06
N GLY A 318 -7.40 4.38 -16.17
CA GLY A 318 -7.90 3.52 -17.25
C GLY A 318 -8.92 2.48 -16.78
N ASN A 319 -8.76 1.22 -17.23
CA ASN A 319 -9.65 0.13 -16.80
C ASN A 319 -8.97 -1.25 -16.77
N HIS A 320 -9.59 -2.20 -16.07
CA HIS A 320 -9.06 -3.55 -15.87
C HIS A 320 -8.90 -4.41 -17.14
N ASN A 321 -9.50 -4.02 -18.28
CA ASN A 321 -9.34 -4.73 -19.55
C ASN A 321 -8.14 -4.23 -20.36
N ALA A 322 -7.49 -3.16 -19.91
CA ALA A 322 -6.32 -2.61 -20.57
C ALA A 322 -5.17 -3.63 -20.63
N ARG A 323 -4.37 -3.54 -21.69
CA ARG A 323 -3.20 -4.42 -21.87
C ARG A 323 -2.16 -4.23 -20.77
N THR A 324 -2.08 -3.01 -20.27
CA THR A 324 -1.20 -2.47 -19.25
C THR A 324 -1.65 -2.79 -17.83
N ALA A 325 -2.93 -3.13 -17.61
CA ALA A 325 -3.44 -3.57 -16.32
C ALA A 325 -2.87 -4.96 -15.95
N LEU A 326 -2.09 -5.01 -14.87
CA LEU A 326 -1.37 -6.19 -14.39
C LEU A 326 -2.08 -6.86 -13.21
N VAL A 327 -2.70 -6.07 -12.34
CA VAL A 327 -3.49 -6.56 -11.20
C VAL A 327 -4.81 -5.79 -11.08
N LYS A 328 -5.72 -6.31 -10.26
CA LYS A 328 -6.99 -5.67 -9.92
C LYS A 328 -7.19 -5.71 -8.41
N HIS A 329 -7.30 -4.54 -7.80
CA HIS A 329 -7.58 -4.42 -6.38
C HIS A 329 -9.09 -4.39 -6.14
N HIS A 330 -9.60 -5.31 -5.33
CA HIS A 330 -11.01 -5.36 -4.92
C HIS A 330 -11.23 -4.49 -3.68
N TYR A 331 -11.11 -3.16 -3.86
CA TYR A 331 -11.20 -2.16 -2.79
C TYR A 331 -12.37 -2.43 -1.84
N HIS A 332 -12.16 -2.10 -0.56
CA HIS A 332 -13.10 -2.29 0.56
C HIS A 332 -13.27 -3.73 1.06
N ALA A 333 -12.66 -4.74 0.43
CA ALA A 333 -12.80 -6.12 0.88
C ALA A 333 -12.23 -6.37 2.30
N SER A 334 -11.17 -5.66 2.69
CA SER A 334 -10.57 -5.74 4.03
C SER A 334 -11.37 -5.02 5.14
N MET A 335 -12.24 -4.06 4.79
CA MET A 335 -13.05 -3.25 5.72
C MET A 335 -12.25 -2.56 6.84
N TRP A 336 -10.93 -2.38 6.70
CA TRP A 336 -10.11 -1.74 7.72
C TRP A 336 -10.53 -0.30 8.08
N PRO A 337 -11.07 0.53 7.14
CA PRO A 337 -11.51 1.89 7.49
C PRO A 337 -12.70 1.90 8.47
N THR A 338 -13.38 0.77 8.68
CA THR A 338 -14.43 0.66 9.71
C THR A 338 -13.85 0.78 11.12
N ASN A 339 -12.61 0.35 11.34
CA ASN A 339 -11.93 0.46 12.64
C ASN A 339 -11.10 1.75 12.76
N HIS A 340 -10.85 2.43 11.65
CA HIS A 340 -10.12 3.69 11.55
C HIS A 340 -10.91 4.63 10.64
N PRO A 341 -11.97 5.28 11.16
CA PRO A 341 -12.90 6.04 10.34
C PRO A 341 -12.21 7.25 9.73
N ARG A 342 -12.60 7.57 8.48
CA ARG A 342 -12.22 8.83 7.84
C ARG A 342 -12.84 10.00 8.56
N TYR A 343 -12.24 11.18 8.39
CA TYR A 343 -12.93 12.41 8.74
C TYR A 343 -14.25 12.49 7.96
N SER A 344 -15.35 12.70 8.69
CA SER A 344 -16.67 12.83 8.11
C SER A 344 -17.32 14.07 8.70
N HIS A 345 -17.64 15.05 7.85
CA HIS A 345 -18.38 16.22 8.28
C HIS A 345 -19.80 15.79 8.68
N PRO A 346 -20.34 16.23 9.83
CA PRO A 346 -21.63 15.74 10.35
C PRO A 346 -22.82 15.96 9.40
N ILE A 347 -22.71 16.92 8.48
CA ILE A 347 -23.76 17.23 7.49
C ILE A 347 -23.38 16.76 6.08
N TYR A 348 -22.10 16.85 5.71
CA TYR A 348 -21.67 16.69 4.30
C TYR A 348 -20.92 15.37 4.06
N GLY A 349 -20.69 14.58 5.10
CA GLY A 349 -19.97 13.32 5.02
C GLY A 349 -18.48 13.49 4.72
N GLU A 350 -17.90 12.41 4.21
CA GLU A 350 -16.49 12.28 3.81
C GLU A 350 -16.24 12.97 2.46
N VAL A 351 -15.17 13.76 2.37
CA VAL A 351 -14.77 14.44 1.12
C VAL A 351 -14.30 13.45 0.05
N GLU A 352 -13.79 12.30 0.48
CA GLU A 352 -13.30 11.21 -0.39
C GLU A 352 -14.39 10.62 -1.29
N ARG A 353 -15.68 10.84 -0.97
CA ARG A 353 -16.79 10.47 -1.85
C ARG A 353 -16.78 11.23 -3.17
N CYS A 354 -16.10 12.37 -3.24
CA CYS A 354 -15.89 13.10 -4.47
C CYS A 354 -14.93 12.39 -5.44
N ASN A 355 -14.17 11.38 -4.99
CA ASN A 355 -13.25 10.62 -5.83
C ASN A 355 -12.33 11.51 -6.68
N TRP A 356 -11.71 12.52 -6.05
CA TRP A 356 -10.81 13.48 -6.68
C TRP A 356 -11.46 14.43 -7.71
N ASP A 357 -12.79 14.43 -7.86
CA ASP A 357 -13.49 15.41 -8.69
C ASP A 357 -13.35 16.82 -8.10
N LEU A 358 -12.71 17.69 -8.87
CA LEU A 358 -12.31 19.03 -8.46
C LEU A 358 -13.50 19.91 -8.06
N ASP A 359 -14.60 19.85 -8.81
CA ASP A 359 -15.77 20.70 -8.55
C ASP A 359 -16.56 20.18 -7.35
N CYS A 360 -16.66 18.86 -7.17
CA CYS A 360 -17.22 18.24 -5.98
C CYS A 360 -16.43 18.62 -4.71
N ILE A 361 -15.09 18.54 -4.75
CA ILE A 361 -14.24 18.88 -3.61
C ILE A 361 -14.38 20.37 -3.27
N ARG A 362 -14.33 21.26 -4.26
CA ARG A 362 -14.54 22.70 -4.05
C ARG A 362 -15.89 23.01 -3.42
N LEU A 363 -16.95 22.32 -3.86
CA LEU A 363 -18.28 22.47 -3.28
C LEU A 363 -18.31 21.99 -1.82
N TRP A 364 -17.68 20.85 -1.53
CA TRP A 364 -17.57 20.32 -0.17
C TRP A 364 -16.81 21.30 0.74
N ASP A 365 -15.68 21.84 0.28
CA ASP A 365 -14.88 22.82 1.03
C ASP A 365 -15.66 24.11 1.29
N ALA A 366 -16.32 24.66 0.26
CA ALA A 366 -17.14 25.87 0.41
C ALA A 366 -18.29 25.65 1.39
N ASN A 367 -18.94 24.49 1.36
CA ASN A 367 -20.02 24.12 2.27
C ASN A 367 -19.52 23.96 3.71
N LYS A 368 -18.37 23.32 3.90
CA LYS A 368 -17.72 23.19 5.21
C LYS A 368 -17.33 24.56 5.77
N ALA A 369 -16.65 25.39 4.98
CA ALA A 369 -16.25 26.74 5.40
C ALA A 369 -17.46 27.61 5.76
N SER A 370 -18.53 27.51 4.97
CA SER A 370 -19.79 28.20 5.24
C SER A 370 -20.44 27.72 6.54
N PHE A 371 -20.35 26.43 6.86
CA PHE A 371 -20.83 25.87 8.12
C PHE A 371 -19.97 26.33 9.31
N ASP A 372 -18.65 26.34 9.15
CA ASP A 372 -17.70 26.76 10.19
C ASP A 372 -17.84 28.25 10.54
N ALA A 373 -18.27 29.08 9.58
CA ALA A 373 -18.50 30.52 9.77
C ALA A 373 -19.79 30.86 10.56
N LEU A 374 -20.69 29.90 10.77
CA LEU A 374 -21.95 30.13 11.49
C LEU A 374 -21.75 30.31 13.00
N SER A 375 -22.68 31.02 13.63
CA SER A 375 -22.73 31.09 15.10
C SER A 375 -22.92 29.68 15.72
N PRO A 376 -22.50 29.45 16.97
CA PRO A 376 -22.70 28.17 17.64
C PRO A 376 -24.18 27.73 17.69
N GLU A 377 -25.10 28.69 17.85
CA GLU A 377 -26.55 28.43 17.86
C GLU A 377 -27.05 27.96 16.50
N GLU A 378 -26.66 28.63 15.41
CA GLU A 378 -27.04 28.24 14.05
C GLU A 378 -26.46 26.88 13.66
N ARG A 379 -25.22 26.58 14.07
CA ARG A 379 -24.62 25.25 13.88
C ARG A 379 -25.43 24.17 14.60
N ALA A 380 -25.80 24.40 15.86
CA ALA A 380 -26.61 23.46 16.63
C ALA A 380 -27.96 23.19 15.95
N VAL A 381 -28.63 24.23 15.42
CA VAL A 381 -29.88 24.07 14.66
C VAL A 381 -29.66 23.23 13.41
N ARG A 382 -28.62 23.51 12.61
CA ARG A 382 -28.34 22.73 11.39
C ARG A 382 -28.00 21.28 11.68
N LEU A 383 -27.23 21.02 12.74
CA LEU A 383 -26.92 19.66 13.19
C LEU A 383 -28.17 18.90 13.63
N ALA A 384 -29.05 19.54 14.42
CA ALA A 384 -30.30 18.94 14.87
C ALA A 384 -31.24 18.61 13.70
N LEU A 385 -31.31 19.48 12.70
CA LEU A 385 -32.08 19.23 11.48
C LEU A 385 -31.51 18.05 10.68
N ALA A 386 -30.18 18.02 10.48
CA ALA A 386 -29.51 16.92 9.79
C ALA A 386 -29.73 15.58 10.51
N GLU A 387 -29.65 15.57 11.85
CA GLU A 387 -29.92 14.37 12.66
C GLU A 387 -31.37 13.91 12.51
N ALA A 388 -32.34 14.83 12.54
CA ALA A 388 -33.75 14.52 12.34
C ALA A 388 -34.03 13.94 10.94
N ASP A 389 -33.36 14.45 9.91
CA ASP A 389 -33.47 13.92 8.54
C ASP A 389 -32.89 12.50 8.43
N VAL A 390 -31.74 12.23 9.05
CA VAL A 390 -31.16 10.88 9.11
C VAL A 390 -32.11 9.91 9.83
N GLN A 391 -32.68 10.30 10.97
CA GLN A 391 -33.66 9.47 11.69
C GLN A 391 -34.92 9.24 10.86
N ARG A 392 -35.41 10.27 10.17
CA ARG A 392 -36.56 10.16 9.27
C ARG A 392 -36.28 9.17 8.14
N LEU A 393 -35.14 9.29 7.46
CA LEU A 393 -34.72 8.38 6.39
C LEU A 393 -34.56 6.94 6.89
N ALA A 394 -34.05 6.75 8.10
CA ALA A 394 -33.92 5.42 8.72
C ALA A 394 -35.28 4.76 9.01
N LEU A 395 -36.32 5.56 9.26
CA LEU A 395 -37.70 5.10 9.49
C LEU A 395 -38.50 4.93 8.20
N MET A 396 -38.01 5.40 7.05
CA MET A 396 -38.67 5.16 5.77
C MET A 396 -38.61 3.67 5.43
N PRO A 397 -39.75 3.05 5.04
CA PRO A 397 -39.74 1.66 4.61
C PRO A 397 -38.79 1.54 3.41
N LYS A 398 -37.77 0.67 3.53
CA LYS A 398 -36.91 0.32 2.40
C LYS A 398 -37.82 -0.21 1.30
N GLU A 399 -37.90 0.46 0.16
CA GLU A 399 -38.64 -0.05 -0.98
C GLU A 399 -38.14 -1.46 -1.28
N ALA A 400 -39.08 -2.41 -1.37
CA ALA A 400 -38.75 -3.77 -1.78
C ALA A 400 -38.07 -3.68 -3.17
N PRO A 401 -37.03 -4.48 -3.43
CA PRO A 401 -36.42 -4.49 -4.75
C PRO A 401 -37.52 -4.73 -5.79
N VAL A 402 -37.56 -3.87 -6.81
CA VAL A 402 -38.48 -4.02 -7.94
C VAL A 402 -38.18 -5.38 -8.56
N VAL A 403 -39.05 -6.35 -8.29
CA VAL A 403 -39.04 -7.65 -8.96
C VAL A 403 -39.50 -7.38 -10.39
N PHE A 404 -38.54 -7.26 -11.31
CA PHE A 404 -38.86 -7.34 -12.73
C PHE A 404 -39.49 -8.72 -12.97
N PRO A 405 -40.71 -8.82 -13.50
CA PRO A 405 -41.31 -10.10 -13.78
C PRO A 405 -40.42 -10.85 -14.77
N GLN A 406 -39.90 -12.01 -14.35
CA GLN A 406 -39.24 -12.94 -15.25
C GLN A 406 -40.19 -13.24 -16.39
N GLN A 407 -39.73 -13.03 -17.62
CA GLN A 407 -40.46 -13.47 -18.81
C GLN A 407 -40.71 -14.99 -18.69
N PRO A 408 -41.92 -15.48 -19.02
CA PRO A 408 -42.23 -16.89 -18.90
C PRO A 408 -41.29 -17.71 -19.79
N ILE A 409 -40.62 -18.67 -19.15
CA ILE A 409 -39.85 -19.73 -19.79
C ILE A 409 -40.84 -20.56 -20.61
N PHE A 410 -40.71 -20.50 -21.94
CA PHE A 410 -41.42 -21.42 -22.82
C PHE A 410 -40.79 -22.82 -22.68
N PRO A 411 -41.56 -23.87 -22.40
CA PRO A 411 -41.03 -25.22 -22.29
C PRO A 411 -40.56 -25.74 -23.66
N ASP A 412 -39.40 -26.39 -23.64
CA ASP A 412 -38.72 -27.02 -24.78
C ASP A 412 -39.68 -27.81 -25.67
N GLN A 413 -39.73 -27.46 -26.96
CA GLN A 413 -40.27 -28.33 -28.00
C GLN A 413 -39.18 -29.31 -28.47
N PRO A 414 -39.51 -30.61 -28.65
CA PRO A 414 -38.53 -31.62 -29.01
C PRO A 414 -38.10 -31.51 -30.48
N LEU A 415 -36.81 -31.83 -30.71
CA LEU A 415 -36.19 -32.00 -32.02
C LEU A 415 -36.98 -32.97 -32.91
N PHE A 416 -37.21 -32.57 -34.16
CA PHE A 416 -37.39 -33.49 -35.28
C PHE A 416 -36.55 -33.06 -36.50
N PRO A 417 -36.13 -34.01 -37.35
CA PRO A 417 -35.01 -33.84 -38.27
C PRO A 417 -35.45 -33.44 -39.69
N ASP A 418 -34.56 -32.67 -40.31
CA ASP A 418 -34.17 -32.62 -41.73
C ASP A 418 -35.19 -32.44 -42.87
N GLN A 419 -34.78 -31.56 -43.78
CA GLN A 419 -35.12 -31.46 -45.22
C GLN A 419 -36.22 -30.52 -45.77
N GLN A 420 -35.73 -29.74 -46.75
CA GLN A 420 -36.35 -29.25 -48.00
C GLN A 420 -36.97 -27.84 -48.06
N LYS A 421 -36.23 -26.96 -48.75
CA LYS A 421 -36.73 -25.78 -49.48
C LYS A 421 -37.60 -26.25 -50.66
N PRO A 422 -38.72 -25.57 -50.99
CA PRO A 422 -38.68 -24.72 -52.19
C PRO A 422 -39.58 -23.46 -52.20
N MET A 423 -38.99 -22.38 -52.75
CA MET A 423 -39.48 -21.37 -53.72
C MET A 423 -40.98 -20.99 -53.85
N PHE A 424 -41.26 -19.67 -53.77
CA PHE A 424 -42.37 -18.98 -54.45
C PHE A 424 -41.95 -17.55 -54.91
N PRO A 425 -42.60 -16.96 -55.95
CA PRO A 425 -42.06 -15.95 -56.88
C PRO A 425 -42.33 -14.46 -56.50
N PRO A 426 -41.86 -13.45 -57.27
CA PRO A 426 -41.69 -12.07 -56.79
C PRO A 426 -42.79 -11.07 -57.21
N ALA A 427 -42.65 -9.85 -56.66
CA ALA A 427 -43.32 -8.55 -56.96
C ALA A 427 -44.51 -8.21 -56.02
N ASP A 428 -44.68 -7.00 -55.47
CA ASP A 428 -44.34 -5.66 -55.96
C ASP A 428 -43.84 -4.71 -54.86
N LEU A 429 -42.89 -3.85 -55.24
CA LEU A 429 -42.42 -2.68 -54.50
C LEU A 429 -43.21 -1.44 -54.93
N GLN A 430 -43.78 -0.68 -53.98
CA GLN A 430 -43.82 0.79 -54.02
C GLN A 430 -43.92 1.40 -52.59
N PRO A 431 -43.45 2.64 -52.40
CA PRO A 431 -42.69 3.05 -51.21
C PRO A 431 -43.53 3.77 -50.15
N ILE A 432 -43.28 3.47 -48.86
CA ILE A 432 -43.83 4.21 -47.73
C ILE A 432 -42.68 4.96 -47.05
N SER A 433 -42.88 6.25 -46.84
CA SER A 433 -41.97 7.24 -46.27
C SER A 433 -41.34 6.80 -44.93
N PRO A 434 -40.12 7.27 -44.60
CA PRO A 434 -39.46 6.90 -43.35
C PRO A 434 -40.26 7.42 -42.14
N PRO A 435 -40.48 6.59 -41.10
CA PRO A 435 -40.99 7.09 -39.83
C PRO A 435 -39.92 7.97 -39.18
N THR A 436 -40.39 9.10 -38.66
CA THR A 436 -39.65 10.15 -37.96
C THR A 436 -38.91 9.58 -36.74
N ASP A 437 -37.65 9.99 -36.57
CA ASP A 437 -36.82 9.64 -35.41
C ASP A 437 -37.55 9.94 -34.08
N PRO A 438 -37.57 9.02 -33.11
CA PRO A 438 -37.96 9.35 -31.76
C PRO A 438 -36.85 10.19 -31.10
N GLN A 439 -37.21 11.41 -30.68
CA GLN A 439 -36.38 12.28 -29.85
C GLN A 439 -35.84 11.53 -28.61
N PRO A 440 -34.59 11.78 -28.19
CA PRO A 440 -34.04 11.19 -26.98
C PRO A 440 -34.79 11.70 -25.74
N ALA A 441 -35.31 10.76 -24.95
CA ALA A 441 -35.91 11.03 -23.66
C ALA A 441 -34.89 11.69 -22.72
N SER A 442 -35.27 12.81 -22.12
CA SER A 442 -34.50 13.53 -21.09
C SER A 442 -34.34 12.67 -19.83
N PRO A 443 -33.19 12.76 -19.13
CA PRO A 443 -32.97 12.05 -17.87
C PRO A 443 -33.88 12.60 -16.75
N PRO A 444 -34.21 11.81 -15.71
CA PRO A 444 -35.09 12.24 -14.64
C PRO A 444 -34.46 13.38 -13.82
N ILE A 445 -35.29 14.39 -13.55
CA ILE A 445 -35.00 15.57 -12.75
C ILE A 445 -34.79 15.14 -11.29
N VAL A 446 -33.56 15.30 -10.79
CA VAL A 446 -33.27 15.32 -9.35
C VAL A 446 -33.79 16.66 -8.82
N ALA A 447 -34.70 16.62 -7.86
CA ALA A 447 -35.27 17.81 -7.24
C ALA A 447 -34.17 18.65 -6.54
N PRO A 448 -34.07 19.97 -6.77
CA PRO A 448 -33.15 20.81 -6.03
C PRO A 448 -33.68 21.06 -4.60
N LEU A 449 -32.77 21.02 -3.62
CA LEU A 449 -33.02 21.50 -2.26
C LEU A 449 -33.39 23.00 -2.28
N PRO A 450 -34.20 23.50 -1.33
CA PRO A 450 -34.75 24.84 -1.40
C PRO A 450 -33.66 25.89 -1.18
N MET A 451 -33.35 26.65 -2.24
CA MET A 451 -32.62 27.92 -2.15
C MET A 451 -33.59 29.01 -1.66
N PHE A 452 -33.20 29.73 -0.61
CA PHE A 452 -33.85 30.98 -0.20
C PHE A 452 -33.07 32.20 -0.72
N PRO A 453 -33.75 33.35 -0.96
CA PRO A 453 -33.27 34.42 -1.84
C PRO A 453 -32.18 35.32 -1.22
N PRO A 454 -31.41 36.06 -2.03
CA PRO A 454 -30.37 36.96 -1.54
C PRO A 454 -30.99 38.21 -0.89
N ALA A 455 -30.42 38.64 0.21
CA ALA A 455 -30.68 39.96 0.79
C ALA A 455 -30.12 41.05 -0.14
N ALA A 456 -30.93 42.05 -0.42
CA ALA A 456 -30.59 43.22 -1.20
C ALA A 456 -29.92 44.32 -0.34
N ASP A 457 -29.20 45.19 -1.07
CA ASP A 457 -28.83 46.58 -0.75
C ASP A 457 -27.55 46.87 0.04
N ALA A 458 -26.45 47.04 -0.72
CA ALA A 458 -25.53 48.15 -0.55
C ALA A 458 -24.99 48.59 -1.94
N GLU A 459 -25.30 49.82 -2.36
CA GLU A 459 -24.81 50.44 -3.61
C GLU A 459 -23.29 50.71 -3.61
N PRO A 460 -22.64 50.74 -4.79
CA PRO A 460 -21.20 50.96 -4.94
C PRO A 460 -20.84 52.44 -5.21
N PRO A 461 -19.60 52.90 -4.92
CA PRO A 461 -19.08 54.11 -5.54
C PRO A 461 -18.38 53.79 -6.87
N GLN A 462 -18.62 54.66 -7.85
CA GLN A 462 -18.20 54.58 -9.25
C GLN A 462 -16.72 54.95 -9.50
N LEU A 463 -16.13 54.21 -10.43
CA LEU A 463 -15.26 54.59 -11.57
C LEU A 463 -14.19 55.70 -11.42
N MET A 464 -12.94 55.31 -11.69
CA MET A 464 -11.96 56.13 -12.43
C MET A 464 -11.18 55.23 -13.40
N VAL A 465 -11.43 55.46 -14.68
CA VAL A 465 -10.73 54.88 -15.84
C VAL A 465 -9.47 55.71 -16.10
N PHE A 466 -8.33 55.04 -16.31
CA PHE A 466 -7.28 55.59 -17.17
C PHE A 466 -6.82 54.52 -18.16
N ALA A 467 -7.05 54.82 -19.43
CA ALA A 467 -6.44 54.19 -20.57
C ALA A 467 -5.05 54.79 -20.80
N SER A 468 -4.13 53.98 -21.31
CA SER A 468 -3.13 54.46 -22.26
C SER A 468 -2.62 53.32 -23.14
N ASN A 469 -3.03 53.42 -24.39
CA ASN A 469 -2.41 52.88 -25.59
C ASN A 469 -0.88 52.98 -25.59
N THR A 470 -0.24 51.98 -26.22
CA THR A 470 0.67 52.23 -27.34
C THR A 470 0.75 51.02 -28.25
N GLN A 471 0.32 51.22 -29.50
CA GLN A 471 0.65 50.41 -30.68
C GLN A 471 2.07 50.76 -31.16
N LEU A 472 2.72 49.77 -31.79
CA LEU A 472 3.48 49.85 -33.06
C LEU A 472 3.73 48.37 -33.44
N GLU A 473 2.97 47.82 -34.39
CA GLU A 473 3.33 47.65 -35.82
C GLU A 473 4.59 46.78 -36.01
N ALA A 474 4.73 45.89 -36.97
CA ALA A 474 3.90 45.16 -37.93
C ALA A 474 4.92 44.23 -38.63
N ASP A 475 4.58 42.98 -38.96
CA ASP A 475 4.74 42.49 -40.34
C ASP A 475 4.41 41.00 -40.53
N ALA A 476 3.63 40.81 -41.59
CA ALA A 476 3.66 39.74 -42.58
C ALA A 476 3.31 38.28 -42.20
N GLN A 477 2.33 37.80 -42.94
CA GLN A 477 1.65 36.50 -42.92
C GLN A 477 2.24 35.59 -44.05
N PRO A 478 1.62 34.45 -44.44
CA PRO A 478 2.06 33.07 -44.19
C PRO A 478 2.50 32.30 -45.47
N GLN A 479 3.07 31.10 -45.32
CA GLN A 479 3.18 30.00 -46.32
C GLN A 479 4.06 28.88 -45.71
N ALA A 480 4.02 27.59 -46.02
CA ALA A 480 3.12 26.65 -46.68
C ALA A 480 3.78 25.25 -46.48
N ALA A 481 3.00 24.17 -46.51
CA ALA A 481 3.50 22.78 -46.51
C ALA A 481 4.25 22.42 -47.82
N PRO A 482 5.05 21.34 -47.82
CA PRO A 482 4.83 20.26 -48.81
C PRO A 482 5.03 18.86 -48.18
N MET A 483 4.15 17.86 -48.39
CA MET A 483 4.05 16.92 -49.52
C MET A 483 5.36 16.19 -49.94
N PHE A 484 5.33 14.85 -49.78
CA PHE A 484 6.24 13.81 -50.33
C PHE A 484 6.37 13.88 -51.87
N PRO A 485 7.39 13.22 -52.51
CA PRO A 485 7.22 11.83 -53.03
C PRO A 485 8.59 11.05 -53.13
N PRO A 486 8.79 9.97 -53.93
CA PRO A 486 8.81 8.60 -53.38
C PRO A 486 9.90 7.62 -53.94
N VAL A 487 9.87 6.38 -53.41
CA VAL A 487 10.32 5.05 -53.96
C VAL A 487 11.77 4.82 -54.42
N ALA A 488 12.42 3.79 -53.85
CA ALA A 488 13.23 2.81 -54.59
C ALA A 488 13.29 1.44 -53.84
N ASP A 489 12.90 0.39 -54.56
CA ASP A 489 13.00 -1.04 -54.24
C ASP A 489 14.44 -1.52 -53.98
N ALA A 490 14.61 -2.48 -53.07
CA ALA A 490 15.49 -3.63 -53.28
C ALA A 490 15.15 -4.78 -52.30
N GLN A 491 14.77 -5.89 -52.90
CA GLN A 491 14.53 -7.20 -52.31
C GLN A 491 15.82 -7.81 -51.74
N GLN A 492 15.75 -8.55 -50.61
CA GLN A 492 16.05 -9.99 -50.55
C GLN A 492 16.03 -10.53 -49.12
N GLN A 493 15.16 -11.51 -48.90
CA GLN A 493 15.21 -12.48 -47.81
C GLN A 493 16.40 -13.45 -48.00
N PRO A 494 16.77 -14.18 -46.94
CA PRO A 494 16.90 -15.62 -47.11
C PRO A 494 16.09 -16.41 -46.07
N GLN A 495 15.38 -17.43 -46.55
CA GLN A 495 14.90 -18.56 -45.75
C GLN A 495 15.86 -19.77 -45.89
N PRO A 496 15.78 -20.76 -45.00
CA PRO A 496 16.89 -21.63 -44.63
C PRO A 496 16.98 -22.89 -45.48
N ASP A 497 18.19 -23.42 -45.58
CA ASP A 497 18.51 -24.73 -46.11
C ASP A 497 18.60 -25.79 -45.01
N ALA A 498 17.75 -26.80 -45.17
CA ALA A 498 17.82 -28.08 -44.48
C ALA A 498 18.85 -28.97 -45.18
N ASN A 499 19.80 -29.53 -44.42
CA ASN A 499 20.36 -30.85 -44.69
C ASN A 499 21.06 -31.41 -43.44
N GLY A 500 20.91 -32.73 -43.26
CA GLY A 500 21.08 -33.45 -42.01
C GLY A 500 22.51 -33.65 -41.48
N GLN A 501 22.57 -33.73 -40.14
CA GLN A 501 23.31 -34.65 -39.25
C GLN A 501 24.44 -35.56 -39.80
N PRO A 502 25.26 -36.19 -38.93
CA PRO A 502 25.99 -35.68 -37.77
C PRO A 502 27.47 -36.13 -37.81
N LEU A 503 28.39 -35.49 -37.07
CA LEU A 503 29.68 -36.09 -36.75
C LEU A 503 29.95 -36.08 -35.24
N LEU A 504 29.94 -37.30 -34.71
CA LEU A 504 30.58 -37.73 -33.47
C LEU A 504 32.09 -37.48 -33.54
N GLY A 505 32.71 -37.15 -32.40
CA GLY A 505 34.13 -37.49 -32.21
C GLY A 505 34.92 -36.65 -31.19
N VAL A 506 34.83 -37.07 -29.92
CA VAL A 506 35.91 -37.27 -28.91
C VAL A 506 36.98 -36.19 -28.57
N ASP A 507 37.07 -36.01 -27.25
CA ASP A 507 38.26 -35.90 -26.37
C ASP A 507 39.09 -34.62 -26.26
N GLY A 508 39.34 -34.22 -25.00
CA GLY A 508 40.63 -33.64 -24.60
C GLY A 508 40.60 -32.56 -23.52
N LEU A 509 40.78 -33.00 -22.26
CA LEU A 509 41.21 -32.23 -21.09
C LEU A 509 42.33 -31.20 -21.35
N SER A 510 42.23 -30.02 -20.74
CA SER A 510 43.29 -29.26 -20.03
C SER A 510 42.67 -28.11 -19.25
#